data_AF-A0A1M6NQ91-F1
#
_entry.id   AF-A0A1M6NQ91-F1
#
_cell.length_a   1.000
_cell.length_b   1.000
_cell.length_c   1.000
_cell.angle_alpha   90.00
_cell.angle_beta   90.00
_cell.angle_gamma   90.00
#
_symmetry.space_group_name_H-M   'P 1'
#
loop_
_entity.id
_entity.type
_entity.pdbx_description
1 polymer ?
#
loop_
_entity_poly.entity_id
_entity_poly.type
_entity_poly.pdbx_seq_one_letter_code
_entity_poly.pdbx_strand_id
1 'polypeptide(L)'
;MRNRLYRIACACMALFLISQCFVGQVKAWDSDTLYYTALGDSIAKGYSADGQEIINYSEEVGTRLEEETGIPVVCDNYAKNGLDTEGLYERIQSKPEIRDSLGRADIITVTIGANDLLNEFKKEAQEILNTDRKFRSADDALGALEDGISQNPLVIVKIVGALGNWDYTSFEEDWIRVMDEIQSEKKDSAQMVVTNIYNPVGAMELPGTMNVVVESVIKHMNKIMEDHAKEYNYQIMDLFASDVCDKTQSDGLHPDQTGQDLIATMVYTQVEENENARIEAVQQEKEETAAREKAAKEKAEKEKAAKQKAKQKQTKQRQIRIVLVSLATMLVLLVLRAARKKSVHHSTEYPRKK
;
A
#
# COMPACT_ATOMS: atom_id res chain seq x y z
N MET A 1 30.04 13.45 42.86
CA MET A 1 29.17 12.42 42.22
C MET A 1 28.15 13.03 41.26
N ARG A 2 27.43 14.09 41.64
CA ARG A 2 26.41 14.76 40.82
C ARG A 2 26.86 15.22 39.41
N ASN A 3 28.06 15.78 39.28
CA ASN A 3 28.61 16.22 37.98
C ASN A 3 29.04 15.07 37.05
N ARG A 4 29.32 13.87 37.59
CA ARG A 4 29.60 12.68 36.77
C ARG A 4 28.33 12.06 36.22
N LEU A 5 27.27 12.01 37.02
CA LEU A 5 25.95 11.56 36.57
C LEU A 5 25.40 12.48 35.47
N TYR A 6 25.52 13.81 35.64
CA TYR A 6 25.06 14.77 34.63
C TYR A 6 25.81 14.64 33.30
N ARG A 7 27.13 14.41 33.34
CA ARG A 7 27.94 14.20 32.13
C ARG A 7 27.61 12.88 31.41
N ILE A 8 27.29 11.82 32.15
CA ILE A 8 26.86 10.55 31.57
C ILE A 8 25.45 10.69 30.97
N ALA A 9 24.54 11.37 31.66
CA ALA A 9 23.19 11.63 31.16
C ALA A 9 23.20 12.49 29.88
N CYS A 10 23.99 13.57 29.83
CA CYS A 10 24.16 14.38 28.62
C CYS A 10 24.83 13.60 27.48
N ALA A 11 25.80 12.73 27.77
CA ALA A 11 26.44 11.89 26.75
C ALA A 11 25.48 10.82 26.20
N CYS A 12 24.63 10.21 27.05
CA CYS A 12 23.59 9.27 26.61
C CYS A 12 22.50 9.97 25.79
N MET A 13 22.09 11.18 26.17
CA MET A 13 21.10 11.98 25.42
C MET A 13 21.68 12.45 24.07
N ALA A 14 22.94 12.88 24.04
CA ALA A 14 23.62 13.21 22.79
C ALA A 14 23.84 11.99 21.90
N LEU A 15 24.17 10.81 22.44
CA LEU A 15 24.26 9.56 21.68
C LEU A 15 22.89 9.07 21.18
N PHE A 16 21.81 9.34 21.90
CA PHE A 16 20.45 9.05 21.47
C PHE A 16 20.03 9.98 20.31
N LEU A 17 20.37 11.26 20.39
CA LEU A 17 20.14 12.25 19.33
C LEU A 17 21.03 12.00 18.10
N ILE A 18 22.30 11.62 18.27
CA ILE A 18 23.20 11.26 17.16
C ILE A 18 22.78 9.93 16.52
N SER A 19 22.20 9.00 17.28
CA SER A 19 21.62 7.77 16.74
C SER A 19 20.37 8.03 15.90
N GLN A 20 19.63 9.11 16.17
CA GLN A 20 18.50 9.55 15.34
C GLN A 20 18.96 10.27 14.06
N CYS A 21 20.21 10.75 14.00
CA CYS A 21 20.76 11.42 12.80
C CYS A 21 21.31 10.48 11.72
N PHE A 22 21.40 9.17 11.95
CA PHE A 22 22.02 8.24 10.99
C PHE A 22 21.03 7.40 10.17
N VAL A 23 19.72 7.52 10.42
CA VAL A 23 18.72 6.92 9.55
C VAL A 23 18.44 7.93 8.44
N GLY A 24 19.03 7.71 7.27
CA GLY A 24 18.88 8.61 6.12
C GLY A 24 17.41 8.77 5.74
N GLN A 25 16.99 10.02 5.49
CA GLN A 25 15.61 10.34 5.11
C GLN A 25 15.17 9.49 3.91
N VAL A 26 14.00 8.85 4.03
CA VAL A 26 13.34 8.14 2.94
C VAL A 26 12.73 9.19 2.02
N LYS A 27 13.05 9.16 0.72
CA LYS A 27 12.40 10.02 -0.27
C LYS A 27 10.96 9.54 -0.47
N ALA A 28 10.04 10.50 -0.68
CA ALA A 28 8.67 10.20 -1.05
C ALA A 28 8.62 9.43 -2.37
N TRP A 29 9.25 9.93 -3.43
CA TRP A 29 9.34 9.16 -4.66
C TRP A 29 10.81 8.81 -4.96
N ASP A 30 11.05 7.58 -5.41
CA ASP A 30 12.40 7.10 -5.78
C ASP A 30 12.63 7.18 -7.31
N SER A 31 11.81 7.95 -8.02
CA SER A 31 11.88 8.13 -9.46
C SER A 31 12.17 9.58 -9.85
N ASP A 32 12.91 9.77 -10.94
CA ASP A 32 13.15 11.08 -11.55
C ASP A 32 11.95 11.54 -12.41
N THR A 33 10.98 10.65 -12.64
CA THR A 33 9.72 10.92 -13.38
C THR A 33 8.64 9.99 -12.87
N LEU A 34 7.47 10.52 -12.55
CA LEU A 34 6.31 9.71 -12.18
C LEU A 34 5.48 9.38 -13.41
N TYR A 35 5.10 8.12 -13.55
CA TYR A 35 4.19 7.66 -14.60
C TYR A 35 2.80 7.43 -14.02
N TYR A 36 1.80 8.10 -14.57
CA TYR A 36 0.41 7.98 -14.15
C TYR A 36 -0.42 7.47 -15.32
N THR A 37 -1.02 6.28 -15.16
CA THR A 37 -1.98 5.71 -16.12
C THR A 37 -3.41 5.87 -15.62
N ALA A 38 -4.28 6.53 -16.38
CA ALA A 38 -5.71 6.59 -16.10
C ALA A 38 -6.49 5.69 -17.08
N LEU A 39 -7.31 4.80 -16.51
CA LEU A 39 -8.21 3.91 -17.23
C LEU A 39 -9.66 4.25 -16.87
N GLY A 40 -10.57 4.09 -17.81
CA GLY A 40 -11.99 4.23 -17.50
C GLY A 40 -12.88 4.70 -18.62
N ASP A 41 -14.00 5.28 -18.22
CA ASP A 41 -15.08 5.71 -19.09
C ASP A 41 -15.08 7.24 -19.37
N SER A 42 -16.27 7.84 -19.54
CA SER A 42 -16.44 9.28 -19.77
C SER A 42 -16.01 10.14 -18.59
N ILE A 43 -16.08 9.65 -17.34
CA ILE A 43 -15.71 10.44 -16.16
C ILE A 43 -14.20 10.66 -16.15
N ALA A 44 -13.41 9.59 -16.24
CA ALA A 44 -11.95 9.67 -16.29
C ALA A 44 -11.45 10.40 -17.54
N LYS A 45 -12.20 10.36 -18.65
CA LYS A 45 -11.85 11.10 -19.86
C LYS A 45 -12.10 12.62 -19.75
N GLY A 46 -12.97 13.08 -18.84
CA GLY A 46 -13.43 14.46 -18.81
C GLY A 46 -14.46 14.75 -19.90
N TYR A 47 -15.53 13.96 -19.97
CA TYR A 47 -16.63 14.21 -20.90
C TYR A 47 -17.26 15.60 -20.69
N SER A 48 -17.66 16.22 -21.79
CA SER A 48 -18.37 17.49 -21.82
C SER A 48 -19.64 17.38 -22.66
N ALA A 49 -20.78 17.68 -22.05
CA ALA A 49 -22.09 17.63 -22.67
C ALA A 49 -22.37 18.85 -23.58
N ASP A 50 -21.82 20.02 -23.23
CA ASP A 50 -22.07 21.28 -23.93
C ASP A 50 -20.88 21.75 -24.80
N GLY A 51 -19.81 20.96 -24.85
CA GLY A 51 -18.62 21.24 -25.64
C GLY A 51 -17.65 22.22 -24.96
N GLN A 52 -17.89 22.62 -23.71
CA GLN A 52 -16.88 23.30 -22.90
C GLN A 52 -15.72 22.34 -22.59
N GLU A 53 -14.52 22.88 -22.48
CA GLU A 53 -13.37 22.10 -22.06
C GLU A 53 -13.52 21.72 -20.58
N ILE A 54 -13.38 20.43 -20.29
CA ILE A 54 -13.37 19.88 -18.93
C ILE A 54 -11.98 19.33 -18.68
N ILE A 55 -11.31 19.85 -17.66
CA ILE A 55 -10.06 19.28 -17.17
C ILE A 55 -10.45 18.01 -16.40
N ASN A 56 -10.01 16.87 -16.91
CA ASN A 56 -10.31 15.58 -16.29
C ASN A 56 -9.52 15.42 -14.97
N TYR A 57 -10.08 14.70 -14.00
CA TYR A 57 -9.46 14.56 -12.68
C TYR A 57 -8.04 13.99 -12.71
N SER A 58 -7.69 13.20 -13.73
CA SER A 58 -6.37 12.56 -13.84
C SER A 58 -5.29 13.56 -14.22
N GLU A 59 -5.62 14.54 -15.06
CA GLU A 59 -4.74 15.65 -15.40
C GLU A 59 -4.50 16.57 -14.19
N GLU A 60 -5.56 16.87 -13.44
CA GLU A 60 -5.47 17.69 -12.23
C GLU A 60 -4.61 17.02 -11.13
N VAL A 61 -4.83 15.71 -10.89
CA VAL A 61 -4.00 14.93 -9.96
C VAL A 61 -2.53 14.93 -10.39
N GLY A 62 -2.27 14.74 -11.70
CA GLY A 62 -0.91 14.75 -12.23
C GLY A 62 -0.21 16.10 -12.05
N THR A 63 -0.92 17.19 -12.34
CA THR A 63 -0.43 18.56 -12.15
C THR A 63 -0.10 18.83 -10.69
N ARG A 64 -1.01 18.50 -9.78
CA ARG A 64 -0.80 18.69 -8.34
C ARG A 64 0.37 17.86 -7.79
N LEU A 65 0.52 16.62 -8.26
CA LEU A 65 1.67 15.79 -7.90
C LEU A 65 2.99 16.42 -8.38
N GLU A 66 3.04 16.95 -9.60
CA GLU A 66 4.23 17.61 -10.12
C GLU A 66 4.57 18.87 -9.31
N GLU A 67 3.58 19.69 -8.97
CA GLU A 67 3.75 20.91 -8.18
C GLU A 67 4.26 20.65 -6.76
N GLU A 68 3.67 19.65 -6.08
CA GLU A 68 4.00 19.35 -4.68
C GLU A 68 5.31 18.58 -4.52
N THR A 69 5.61 17.68 -5.46
CA THR A 69 6.82 16.84 -5.39
C THR A 69 8.03 17.45 -6.10
N GLY A 70 7.80 18.36 -7.07
CA GLY A 70 8.81 18.86 -7.99
C GLY A 70 9.33 17.81 -8.97
N ILE A 71 8.66 16.66 -9.09
CA ILE A 71 9.02 15.57 -10.00
C ILE A 71 8.11 15.62 -11.21
N PRO A 72 8.64 15.62 -12.44
CA PRO A 72 7.82 15.58 -13.65
C PRO A 72 6.84 14.41 -13.65
N VAL A 73 5.58 14.66 -14.00
CA VAL A 73 4.53 13.63 -14.09
C VAL A 73 4.12 13.42 -15.55
N VAL A 74 4.22 12.19 -16.04
CA VAL A 74 3.70 11.78 -17.35
C VAL A 74 2.35 11.11 -17.13
N CYS A 75 1.27 11.81 -17.48
CA CYS A 75 -0.10 11.31 -17.37
C CYS A 75 -0.59 10.75 -18.72
N ASP A 76 -0.76 9.43 -18.80
CA ASP A 76 -1.37 8.75 -19.94
C ASP A 76 -2.83 8.39 -19.61
N ASN A 77 -3.78 9.11 -20.23
CA ASN A 77 -5.20 8.83 -20.06
C ASN A 77 -5.75 8.00 -21.24
N TYR A 78 -6.14 6.76 -20.96
CA TYR A 78 -6.70 5.82 -21.95
C TYR A 78 -8.21 5.66 -21.86
N ALA A 79 -8.86 6.48 -21.02
CA ALA A 79 -10.30 6.44 -20.82
C ALA A 79 -11.08 6.77 -22.09
N LYS A 80 -12.29 6.21 -22.20
CA LYS A 80 -13.13 6.36 -23.40
C LYS A 80 -14.61 6.43 -23.03
N ASN A 81 -15.33 7.37 -23.63
CA ASN A 81 -16.78 7.50 -23.44
C ASN A 81 -17.51 6.18 -23.69
N GLY A 82 -18.41 5.83 -22.78
CA GLY A 82 -19.31 4.68 -22.90
C GLY A 82 -18.63 3.33 -22.73
N LEU A 83 -17.40 3.29 -22.20
CA LEU A 83 -16.71 2.05 -21.88
C LEU A 83 -17.40 1.40 -20.67
N ASP A 84 -17.77 0.13 -20.79
CA ASP A 84 -18.14 -0.76 -19.68
C ASP A 84 -16.94 -1.65 -19.30
N THR A 85 -17.10 -2.50 -18.29
CA THR A 85 -16.01 -3.37 -17.82
C THR A 85 -15.47 -4.29 -18.93
N GLU A 86 -16.36 -4.93 -19.70
CA GLU A 86 -15.95 -5.77 -20.85
C GLU A 86 -15.18 -4.96 -21.90
N GLY A 87 -15.70 -3.78 -22.27
CA GLY A 87 -15.02 -2.91 -23.21
C GLY A 87 -13.64 -2.46 -22.73
N LEU A 88 -13.46 -2.26 -21.42
CA LEU A 88 -12.15 -1.94 -20.85
C LEU A 88 -11.19 -3.12 -20.94
N TYR A 89 -11.65 -4.33 -20.60
CA TYR A 89 -10.87 -5.57 -20.73
C TYR A 89 -10.37 -5.76 -22.17
N GLU A 90 -11.27 -5.74 -23.15
CA GLU A 90 -10.92 -5.86 -24.57
C GLU A 90 -9.91 -4.80 -25.02
N ARG A 91 -10.05 -3.58 -24.48
CA ARG A 91 -9.19 -2.46 -24.82
C ARG A 91 -7.77 -2.66 -24.29
N ILE A 92 -7.59 -3.12 -23.06
CA ILE A 92 -6.26 -3.39 -22.48
C ILE A 92 -5.57 -4.52 -23.28
N GLN A 93 -6.29 -5.60 -23.55
CA GLN A 93 -5.80 -6.75 -24.33
C GLN A 93 -5.34 -6.33 -25.74
N SER A 94 -6.19 -5.59 -26.45
CA SER A 94 -5.97 -5.25 -27.87
C SER A 94 -4.92 -4.15 -28.12
N LYS A 95 -4.55 -3.36 -27.09
CA LYS A 95 -3.69 -2.18 -27.23
C LYS A 95 -2.39 -2.33 -26.45
N PRO A 96 -1.27 -2.67 -27.13
CA PRO A 96 0.03 -2.75 -26.49
C PRO A 96 0.41 -1.48 -25.75
N GLU A 97 0.02 -0.30 -26.25
CA GLU A 97 0.35 0.97 -25.60
C GLU A 97 -0.25 1.12 -24.19
N ILE A 98 -1.39 0.50 -23.91
CA ILE A 98 -2.00 0.52 -22.58
C ILE A 98 -1.21 -0.36 -21.61
N ARG A 99 -0.83 -1.55 -22.06
CA ARG A 99 -0.05 -2.51 -21.28
C ARG A 99 1.35 -1.99 -20.99
N ASP A 100 2.00 -1.38 -21.99
CA ASP A 100 3.28 -0.70 -21.82
C ASP A 100 3.19 0.44 -20.79
N SER A 101 2.08 1.19 -20.76
CA SER A 101 1.85 2.26 -19.76
C SER A 101 1.60 1.68 -18.36
N LEU A 102 0.78 0.62 -18.24
CA LEU A 102 0.56 -0.09 -16.99
C LEU A 102 1.87 -0.64 -16.39
N GLY A 103 2.74 -1.24 -17.21
CA GLY A 103 4.01 -1.80 -16.76
C GLY A 103 5.02 -0.77 -16.22
N ARG A 104 4.89 0.51 -16.60
CA ARG A 104 5.73 1.59 -16.07
C ARG A 104 5.06 2.42 -14.98
N ALA A 105 3.74 2.40 -14.88
CA ALA A 105 2.95 3.25 -13.99
C ALA A 105 3.40 3.17 -12.52
N ASP A 106 3.60 4.33 -11.90
CA ASP A 106 3.70 4.50 -10.45
C ASP A 106 2.31 4.62 -9.82
N ILE A 107 1.39 5.24 -10.56
CA ILE A 107 0.00 5.49 -10.15
C ILE A 107 -0.92 5.00 -11.26
N ILE A 108 -1.96 4.26 -10.88
CA ILE A 108 -3.02 3.80 -11.77
C ILE A 108 -4.34 4.28 -11.18
N THR A 109 -5.19 4.91 -11.98
CA THR A 109 -6.60 5.12 -11.61
C THR A 109 -7.54 4.38 -12.55
N VAL A 110 -8.64 3.87 -11.98
CA VAL A 110 -9.69 3.19 -12.75
C VAL A 110 -11.06 3.77 -12.37
N THR A 111 -11.79 4.26 -13.36
CA THR A 111 -13.19 4.69 -13.22
C THR A 111 -14.04 3.96 -14.26
N ILE A 112 -14.73 2.90 -13.85
CA ILE A 112 -15.51 2.02 -14.73
C ILE A 112 -16.66 1.36 -13.96
N GLY A 113 -17.67 0.84 -14.65
CA GLY A 113 -18.81 0.13 -14.04
C GLY A 113 -20.16 0.85 -14.22
N ALA A 114 -20.17 2.18 -14.36
CA ALA A 114 -21.41 2.92 -14.55
C ALA A 114 -22.10 2.53 -15.87
N ASN A 115 -21.34 2.30 -16.95
CA ASN A 115 -21.92 1.92 -18.23
C ASN A 115 -22.49 0.49 -18.25
N ASP A 116 -22.00 -0.41 -17.40
CA ASP A 116 -22.56 -1.74 -17.19
C ASP A 116 -24.01 -1.62 -16.72
N LEU A 117 -24.22 -0.79 -15.68
CA LEU A 117 -25.54 -0.42 -15.18
C LEU A 117 -26.43 0.19 -16.28
N LEU A 118 -25.90 1.20 -16.97
CA LEU A 118 -26.67 1.94 -17.98
C LEU A 118 -27.02 1.08 -19.20
N ASN A 119 -26.14 0.16 -19.62
CA ASN A 119 -26.35 -0.69 -20.79
C ASN A 119 -27.48 -1.69 -20.57
N GLU A 120 -27.50 -2.37 -19.43
CA GLU A 120 -28.60 -3.27 -19.11
C GLU A 120 -29.89 -2.48 -18.83
N PHE A 121 -29.81 -1.32 -18.18
CA PHE A 121 -30.98 -0.46 -18.01
C PHE A 121 -31.61 -0.08 -19.35
N LYS A 122 -30.80 0.31 -20.34
CA LYS A 122 -31.27 0.59 -21.70
C LYS A 122 -31.94 -0.64 -22.33
N LYS A 123 -31.37 -1.83 -22.16
CA LYS A 123 -31.92 -3.09 -22.68
C LYS A 123 -33.29 -3.40 -22.06
N GLU A 124 -33.38 -3.36 -20.72
CA GLU A 124 -34.62 -3.58 -19.99
C GLU A 124 -35.69 -2.53 -20.35
N ALA A 125 -35.28 -1.26 -20.53
CA ALA A 125 -36.18 -0.21 -20.99
C ALA A 125 -36.80 -0.52 -22.36
N GLN A 126 -36.00 -1.03 -23.30
CA GLN A 126 -36.48 -1.41 -24.63
C GLN A 126 -37.50 -2.56 -24.55
N GLU A 127 -37.21 -3.57 -23.74
CA GLU A 127 -38.07 -4.74 -23.54
C GLU A 127 -39.40 -4.35 -22.87
N ILE A 128 -39.32 -3.55 -21.80
CA ILE A 128 -40.49 -3.12 -21.02
C ILE A 128 -41.44 -2.25 -21.84
N LEU A 129 -40.88 -1.33 -22.63
CA LEU A 129 -41.64 -0.44 -23.52
C LEU A 129 -42.04 -1.13 -24.83
N ASN A 130 -41.56 -2.35 -25.08
CA ASN A 130 -41.80 -3.13 -26.30
C ASN A 130 -41.52 -2.29 -27.55
N THR A 131 -40.32 -1.71 -27.61
CA THR A 131 -39.88 -0.80 -28.67
C THR A 131 -38.59 -1.28 -29.33
N ASP A 132 -38.51 -1.17 -30.65
CA ASP A 132 -37.29 -1.44 -31.43
C ASP A 132 -36.32 -0.23 -31.41
N ARG A 133 -36.71 0.88 -30.77
CA ARG A 133 -35.89 2.09 -30.67
C ARG A 133 -34.61 1.78 -29.91
N LYS A 134 -33.45 2.01 -30.54
CA LYS A 134 -32.15 1.99 -29.85
C LYS A 134 -31.91 3.33 -29.16
N PHE A 135 -31.79 3.31 -27.84
CA PHE A 135 -31.47 4.50 -27.05
C PHE A 135 -30.02 4.92 -27.28
N ARG A 136 -29.81 6.22 -27.50
CA ARG A 136 -28.49 6.78 -27.78
C ARG A 136 -27.69 7.07 -26.51
N SER A 137 -28.37 7.40 -25.42
CA SER A 137 -27.81 7.71 -24.11
C SER A 137 -28.72 7.17 -23.01
N ALA A 138 -28.27 7.26 -21.76
CA ALA A 138 -29.09 6.96 -20.59
C ALA A 138 -30.27 7.93 -20.47
N ASP A 139 -30.05 9.24 -20.66
CA ASP A 139 -31.14 10.23 -20.68
C ASP A 139 -32.21 9.92 -21.73
N ASP A 140 -31.78 9.43 -22.90
CA ASP A 140 -32.69 9.05 -23.97
C ASP A 140 -33.59 7.86 -23.58
N ALA A 141 -33.05 6.92 -22.79
CA ALA A 141 -33.78 5.78 -22.27
C ALA A 141 -34.67 6.17 -21.08
N LEU A 142 -34.15 6.99 -20.18
CA LEU A 142 -34.89 7.50 -19.02
C LEU A 142 -36.09 8.32 -19.45
N GLY A 143 -35.93 9.27 -20.37
CA GLY A 143 -37.03 10.06 -20.91
C GLY A 143 -38.09 9.18 -21.61
N ALA A 144 -37.67 8.14 -22.33
CA ALA A 144 -38.61 7.20 -22.95
C ALA A 144 -39.39 6.38 -21.90
N LEU A 145 -38.76 6.04 -20.77
CA LEU A 145 -39.44 5.37 -19.67
C LEU A 145 -40.38 6.31 -18.93
N GLU A 146 -40.03 7.58 -18.72
CA GLU A 146 -40.91 8.59 -18.14
C GLU A 146 -42.19 8.77 -18.98
N ASP A 147 -42.03 8.86 -20.31
CA ASP A 147 -43.16 8.87 -21.25
C ASP A 147 -44.01 7.60 -21.12
N GLY A 148 -43.36 6.44 -21.04
CA GLY A 148 -44.02 5.14 -20.87
C GLY A 148 -44.78 5.00 -19.56
N ILE A 149 -44.21 5.49 -18.46
CA ILE A 149 -44.81 5.52 -17.12
C ILE A 149 -46.03 6.43 -17.11
N SER A 150 -45.93 7.60 -17.74
CA SER A 150 -47.02 8.57 -17.85
C SER A 150 -48.22 7.99 -18.61
N GLN A 151 -47.97 7.12 -19.60
CA GLN A 151 -49.01 6.41 -20.34
C GLN A 151 -49.55 5.18 -19.60
N ASN A 152 -48.69 4.46 -18.88
CA ASN A 152 -49.05 3.26 -18.14
C ASN A 152 -48.23 3.14 -16.84
N PRO A 153 -48.82 3.50 -15.68
CA PRO A 153 -48.12 3.42 -14.39
C PRO A 153 -47.62 2.02 -14.01
N LEU A 154 -48.15 0.93 -14.60
CA LEU A 154 -47.67 -0.44 -14.36
C LEU A 154 -46.27 -0.69 -14.96
N VAL A 155 -45.77 0.18 -15.83
CA VAL A 155 -44.39 0.16 -16.33
C VAL A 155 -43.39 0.20 -15.17
N ILE A 156 -43.68 0.97 -14.11
CA ILE A 156 -42.83 1.05 -12.90
C ILE A 156 -42.61 -0.33 -12.28
N VAL A 157 -43.66 -1.15 -12.18
CA VAL A 157 -43.56 -2.49 -11.58
C VAL A 157 -42.63 -3.39 -12.39
N LYS A 158 -42.65 -3.25 -13.72
CA LYS A 158 -41.75 -4.01 -14.60
C LYS A 158 -40.30 -3.56 -14.45
N ILE A 159 -40.04 -2.24 -14.40
CA ILE A 159 -38.70 -1.68 -14.19
C ILE A 159 -38.12 -2.16 -12.86
N VAL A 160 -38.90 -2.08 -11.78
CA VAL A 160 -38.47 -2.55 -10.46
C VAL A 160 -38.18 -4.05 -10.46
N GLY A 161 -39.01 -4.85 -11.15
CA GLY A 161 -38.79 -6.29 -11.28
C GLY A 161 -37.54 -6.65 -12.09
N ALA A 162 -37.27 -5.92 -13.18
CA ALA A 162 -36.09 -6.08 -14.01
C ALA A 162 -34.81 -5.73 -13.24
N LEU A 163 -34.74 -4.51 -12.69
CA LEU A 163 -33.60 -4.04 -11.92
C LEU A 163 -33.37 -4.85 -10.63
N GLY A 164 -34.44 -5.36 -10.01
CA GLY A 164 -34.34 -6.23 -8.84
C GLY A 164 -33.73 -7.61 -9.12
N ASN A 165 -33.68 -8.04 -10.39
CA ASN A 165 -33.07 -9.29 -10.83
C ASN A 165 -31.74 -9.05 -11.58
N TRP A 166 -31.05 -7.95 -11.26
CA TRP A 166 -29.76 -7.60 -11.86
C TRP A 166 -28.77 -8.77 -11.80
N ASP A 167 -28.08 -9.03 -12.90
CA ASP A 167 -27.05 -10.06 -12.98
C ASP A 167 -25.73 -9.56 -12.38
N TYR A 168 -25.61 -9.69 -11.06
CA TYR A 168 -24.40 -9.35 -10.33
C TYR A 168 -23.23 -10.27 -10.67
N THR A 169 -23.50 -11.52 -11.07
CA THR A 169 -22.46 -12.50 -11.39
C THR A 169 -21.75 -12.12 -12.68
N SER A 170 -22.49 -11.74 -13.72
CA SER A 170 -21.87 -11.26 -14.96
C SER A 170 -20.98 -10.03 -14.72
N PHE A 171 -21.44 -9.07 -13.91
CA PHE A 171 -20.62 -7.89 -13.57
C PHE A 171 -19.36 -8.27 -12.79
N GLU A 172 -19.47 -9.15 -11.79
CA GLU A 172 -18.33 -9.62 -10.99
C GLU A 172 -17.30 -10.37 -11.86
N GLU A 173 -17.75 -11.23 -12.76
CA GLU A 173 -16.88 -11.94 -13.71
C GLU A 173 -16.12 -10.96 -14.61
N ASP A 174 -16.79 -9.93 -15.15
CA ASP A 174 -16.15 -8.93 -16.01
C ASP A 174 -15.20 -8.02 -15.22
N TRP A 175 -15.57 -7.66 -13.99
CA TRP A 175 -14.71 -6.93 -13.07
C TRP A 175 -13.42 -7.68 -12.78
N ILE A 176 -13.52 -8.98 -12.44
CA ILE A 176 -12.37 -9.86 -12.20
C ILE A 176 -11.48 -9.91 -13.44
N ARG A 177 -12.05 -10.06 -14.64
CA ARG A 177 -11.26 -10.09 -15.89
C ARG A 177 -10.45 -8.82 -16.11
N VAL A 178 -11.03 -7.64 -15.86
CA VAL A 178 -10.30 -6.37 -15.95
C VAL A 178 -9.18 -6.31 -14.91
N MET A 179 -9.48 -6.69 -13.66
CA MET A 179 -8.51 -6.60 -12.56
C MET A 179 -7.35 -7.59 -12.72
N ASP A 180 -7.62 -8.82 -13.17
CA ASP A 180 -6.61 -9.81 -13.55
C ASP A 180 -5.67 -9.26 -14.62
N GLU A 181 -6.23 -8.64 -15.66
CA GLU A 181 -5.45 -8.06 -16.74
C GLU A 181 -4.54 -6.94 -16.23
N ILE A 182 -5.09 -5.97 -15.49
CA ILE A 182 -4.32 -4.86 -14.91
C ILE A 182 -3.23 -5.38 -13.99
N GLN A 183 -3.54 -6.35 -13.12
CA GLN A 183 -2.61 -6.94 -12.17
C GLN A 183 -1.48 -7.72 -12.85
N SER A 184 -1.75 -8.31 -14.03
CA SER A 184 -0.74 -9.02 -14.81
C SER A 184 0.27 -8.10 -15.50
N GLU A 185 -0.14 -6.87 -15.80
CA GLU A 185 0.67 -5.88 -16.54
C GLU A 185 1.33 -4.84 -15.62
N LYS A 186 0.70 -4.44 -14.51
CA LYS A 186 1.25 -3.43 -13.60
C LYS A 186 2.44 -3.93 -12.80
N LYS A 187 3.36 -3.02 -12.45
CA LYS A 187 4.43 -3.32 -11.50
C LYS A 187 3.90 -3.44 -10.06
N ASP A 188 4.54 -4.28 -9.24
CA ASP A 188 4.12 -4.52 -7.84
C ASP A 188 4.08 -3.27 -6.96
N SER A 189 4.93 -2.29 -7.27
CA SER A 189 5.01 -1.03 -6.51
C SER A 189 4.01 0.03 -6.97
N ALA A 190 3.21 -0.22 -8.01
CA ALA A 190 2.22 0.73 -8.49
C ALA A 190 1.11 0.89 -7.44
N GLN A 191 0.78 2.13 -7.11
CA GLN A 191 -0.42 2.45 -6.36
C GLN A 191 -1.61 2.41 -7.31
N MET A 192 -2.73 1.80 -6.90
CA MET A 192 -3.93 1.68 -7.71
C MET A 192 -5.13 2.22 -6.96
N VAL A 193 -5.79 3.24 -7.50
CA VAL A 193 -7.00 3.84 -6.92
C VAL A 193 -8.17 3.62 -7.87
N VAL A 194 -9.24 3.04 -7.34
CA VAL A 194 -10.45 2.73 -8.11
C VAL A 194 -11.58 3.60 -7.58
N THR A 195 -12.27 4.35 -8.44
CA THR A 195 -13.49 5.06 -8.02
C THR A 195 -14.68 4.11 -8.04
N ASN A 196 -15.51 4.15 -7.01
CA ASN A 196 -16.79 3.45 -7.04
C ASN A 196 -17.85 4.27 -7.79
N ILE A 197 -18.98 3.65 -8.06
CA ILE A 197 -20.05 4.23 -8.88
C ILE A 197 -20.93 5.09 -7.96
N TYR A 198 -21.05 6.38 -8.23
CA TYR A 198 -22.05 7.23 -7.58
C TYR A 198 -23.42 7.07 -8.26
N ASN A 199 -24.50 7.53 -7.62
CA ASN A 199 -25.83 7.47 -8.21
C ASN A 199 -26.00 8.55 -9.29
N PRO A 200 -25.97 8.22 -10.59
CA PRO A 200 -25.99 9.22 -11.63
C PRO A 200 -27.39 9.80 -11.85
N VAL A 201 -28.44 9.21 -11.26
CA VAL A 201 -29.83 9.69 -11.38
C VAL A 201 -30.36 10.29 -10.08
N GLY A 202 -29.49 10.52 -9.09
CA GLY A 202 -29.88 11.08 -7.78
C GLY A 202 -30.50 12.47 -7.88
N ALA A 203 -30.08 13.26 -8.87
CA ALA A 203 -30.62 14.59 -9.16
C ALA A 203 -31.89 14.57 -10.02
N MET A 204 -32.30 13.41 -10.56
CA MET A 204 -33.45 13.29 -11.44
C MET A 204 -34.75 13.10 -10.64
N GLU A 205 -35.86 13.65 -11.13
CA GLU A 205 -37.20 13.49 -10.50
C GLU A 205 -37.82 12.11 -10.79
N LEU A 206 -37.12 11.03 -10.44
CA LEU A 206 -37.64 9.67 -10.61
C LEU A 206 -38.72 9.34 -9.55
N PRO A 207 -39.67 8.44 -9.86
CA PRO A 207 -40.54 7.87 -8.83
C PRO A 207 -39.69 7.28 -7.70
N GLY A 208 -39.98 7.63 -6.45
CA GLY A 208 -39.10 7.29 -5.31
C GLY A 208 -38.78 5.80 -5.17
N THR A 209 -39.69 4.91 -5.60
CA THR A 209 -39.43 3.46 -5.65
C THR A 209 -38.36 3.04 -6.63
N MET A 210 -38.20 3.75 -7.76
CA MET A 210 -37.19 3.46 -8.77
C MET A 210 -35.80 3.91 -8.30
N ASN A 211 -35.68 5.11 -7.72
CA ASN A 211 -34.40 5.57 -7.16
C ASN A 211 -33.86 4.61 -6.09
N VAL A 212 -34.73 4.11 -5.19
CA VAL A 212 -34.34 3.12 -4.18
C VAL A 212 -33.76 1.84 -4.80
N VAL A 213 -34.33 1.37 -5.91
CA VAL A 213 -33.84 0.15 -6.59
C VAL A 213 -32.51 0.42 -7.29
N VAL A 214 -32.38 1.54 -8.00
CA VAL A 214 -31.12 1.95 -8.65
C VAL A 214 -30.00 2.07 -7.61
N GLU A 215 -30.24 2.77 -6.50
CA GLU A 215 -29.29 2.84 -5.40
C GLU A 215 -28.92 1.47 -4.83
N SER A 216 -29.89 0.56 -4.72
CA SER A 216 -29.62 -0.80 -4.24
C SER A 216 -28.72 -1.58 -5.20
N VAL A 217 -28.92 -1.43 -6.51
CA VAL A 217 -28.06 -2.07 -7.52
C VAL A 217 -26.65 -1.50 -7.45
N ILE A 218 -26.52 -0.16 -7.43
CA ILE A 218 -25.22 0.51 -7.33
C ILE A 218 -24.48 0.11 -6.05
N LYS A 219 -25.17 0.06 -4.90
CA LYS A 219 -24.55 -0.39 -3.63
C LYS A 219 -24.04 -1.82 -3.71
N HIS A 220 -24.74 -2.73 -4.39
CA HIS A 220 -24.24 -4.09 -4.60
C HIS A 220 -23.04 -4.13 -5.56
N MET A 221 -23.05 -3.37 -6.66
CA MET A 221 -21.90 -3.26 -7.57
C MET A 221 -20.68 -2.70 -6.85
N ASN A 222 -20.84 -1.61 -6.10
CA ASN A 222 -19.78 -1.03 -5.27
C ASN A 222 -19.27 -2.03 -4.23
N LYS A 223 -20.16 -2.83 -3.64
CA LYS A 223 -19.76 -3.88 -2.69
C LYS A 223 -18.89 -4.97 -3.33
N ILE A 224 -19.20 -5.38 -4.57
CA ILE A 224 -18.36 -6.31 -5.35
C ILE A 224 -16.97 -5.69 -5.57
N MET A 225 -16.93 -4.42 -5.99
CA MET A 225 -15.67 -3.69 -6.17
C MET A 225 -14.89 -3.56 -4.84
N GLU A 226 -15.55 -3.35 -3.71
CA GLU A 226 -14.90 -3.30 -2.39
C GLU A 226 -14.36 -4.66 -1.95
N ASP A 227 -15.09 -5.75 -2.19
CA ASP A 227 -14.70 -7.10 -1.78
C ASP A 227 -13.41 -7.58 -2.45
N HIS A 228 -13.16 -7.14 -3.68
CA HIS A 228 -11.94 -7.45 -4.43
C HIS A 228 -10.77 -6.49 -4.17
N ALA A 229 -10.97 -5.37 -3.46
CA ALA A 229 -9.94 -4.34 -3.28
C ALA A 229 -8.64 -4.87 -2.65
N LYS A 230 -8.79 -5.74 -1.64
CA LYS A 230 -7.63 -6.35 -0.96
C LYS A 230 -6.89 -7.36 -1.84
N GLU A 231 -7.61 -8.09 -2.68
CA GLU A 231 -7.06 -9.13 -3.55
C GLU A 231 -6.15 -8.52 -4.62
N TYR A 232 -6.60 -7.44 -5.25
CA TYR A 232 -5.87 -6.75 -6.33
C TYR A 232 -5.03 -5.55 -5.84
N ASN A 233 -4.99 -5.33 -4.52
CA ASN A 233 -4.24 -4.26 -3.86
C ASN A 233 -4.55 -2.86 -4.45
N TYR A 234 -5.84 -2.54 -4.56
CA TYR A 234 -6.29 -1.18 -4.86
C TYR A 234 -7.05 -0.56 -3.68
N GLN A 235 -7.10 0.77 -3.65
CA GLN A 235 -7.92 1.53 -2.74
C GLN A 235 -9.21 1.96 -3.45
N ILE A 236 -10.36 1.73 -2.82
CA ILE A 236 -11.64 2.24 -3.30
C ILE A 236 -11.80 3.69 -2.85
N MET A 237 -12.10 4.55 -3.81
CA MET A 237 -12.54 5.91 -3.60
C MET A 237 -14.06 5.97 -3.65
N ASP A 238 -14.68 6.33 -2.52
CA ASP A 238 -16.13 6.32 -2.37
C ASP A 238 -16.76 7.59 -2.93
N LEU A 239 -17.02 7.60 -4.24
CA LEU A 239 -17.79 8.64 -4.90
C LEU A 239 -19.28 8.57 -4.55
N PHE A 240 -19.80 7.38 -4.22
CA PHE A 240 -21.22 7.20 -3.89
C PHE A 240 -21.65 8.00 -2.66
N ALA A 241 -20.81 8.06 -1.63
CA ALA A 241 -21.05 8.86 -0.44
C ALA A 241 -20.55 10.32 -0.54
N SER A 242 -20.03 10.72 -1.69
CA SER A 242 -19.45 12.06 -1.91
C SER A 242 -20.48 13.07 -2.44
N ASP A 243 -20.07 14.34 -2.47
CA ASP A 243 -20.88 15.43 -3.03
C ASP A 243 -20.83 15.47 -4.57
N VAL A 244 -20.19 14.51 -5.25
CA VAL A 244 -20.08 14.50 -6.73
C VAL A 244 -21.45 14.50 -7.41
N CYS A 245 -22.45 13.83 -6.83
CA CYS A 245 -23.83 13.81 -7.33
C CYS A 245 -24.47 15.20 -7.42
N ASP A 246 -24.03 16.15 -6.60
CA ASP A 246 -24.54 17.54 -6.60
C ASP A 246 -23.77 18.46 -7.57
N LYS A 247 -22.74 17.92 -8.23
CA LYS A 247 -21.77 18.63 -9.08
C LYS A 247 -21.73 18.06 -10.48
N THR A 248 -22.92 17.86 -11.06
CA THR A 248 -23.08 17.32 -12.40
C THR A 248 -23.35 18.40 -13.43
N GLN A 249 -23.04 18.09 -14.68
CA GLN A 249 -23.40 18.88 -15.85
C GLN A 249 -24.92 18.91 -16.06
N SER A 250 -25.35 19.61 -17.11
CA SER A 250 -26.77 19.75 -17.46
C SER A 250 -27.46 18.44 -17.86
N ASP A 251 -26.69 17.39 -18.17
CA ASP A 251 -27.21 16.03 -18.38
C ASP A 251 -27.56 15.32 -17.06
N GLY A 252 -27.14 15.87 -15.91
CA GLY A 252 -27.38 15.27 -14.60
C GLY A 252 -26.57 14.00 -14.32
N LEU A 253 -25.78 13.53 -15.29
CA LEU A 253 -25.05 12.27 -15.22
C LEU A 253 -23.57 12.48 -14.98
N HIS A 254 -22.93 13.37 -15.74
CA HIS A 254 -21.48 13.53 -15.73
C HIS A 254 -21.05 14.66 -14.80
N PRO A 255 -19.92 14.56 -14.07
CA PRO A 255 -19.45 15.65 -13.23
C PRO A 255 -19.12 16.89 -14.06
N ASP A 256 -19.48 18.06 -13.55
CA ASP A 256 -18.98 19.35 -14.05
C ASP A 256 -17.51 19.57 -13.62
N GLN A 257 -16.94 20.73 -13.90
CA GLN A 257 -15.56 21.01 -13.49
C GLN A 257 -15.38 20.93 -11.96
N THR A 258 -16.36 21.41 -11.18
CA THR A 258 -16.27 21.30 -9.71
C THR A 258 -16.34 19.85 -9.25
N GLY A 259 -17.14 19.02 -9.93
CA GLY A 259 -17.18 17.58 -9.69
C GLY A 259 -15.86 16.88 -10.03
N GLN A 260 -15.23 17.24 -11.15
CA GLN A 260 -13.91 16.73 -11.54
C GLN A 260 -12.83 17.14 -10.54
N ASP A 261 -12.84 18.40 -10.06
CA ASP A 261 -11.91 18.91 -9.05
C ASP A 261 -12.08 18.18 -7.70
N LEU A 262 -13.33 17.82 -7.34
CA LEU A 262 -13.62 17.03 -6.15
C LEU A 262 -13.04 15.62 -6.27
N ILE A 263 -13.28 14.94 -7.40
CA ILE A 263 -12.70 13.61 -7.66
C ILE A 263 -11.17 13.69 -7.63
N ALA A 264 -10.58 14.72 -8.25
CA ALA A 264 -9.14 14.94 -8.25
C ALA A 264 -8.58 15.12 -6.83
N THR A 265 -9.27 15.91 -6.00
CA THR A 265 -8.88 16.12 -4.60
C THR A 265 -8.90 14.81 -3.82
N MET A 266 -9.98 14.04 -3.96
CA MET A 266 -10.14 12.75 -3.30
C MET A 266 -9.04 11.76 -3.71
N VAL A 267 -8.80 11.62 -5.02
CA VAL A 267 -7.76 10.73 -5.56
C VAL A 267 -6.36 11.18 -5.14
N TYR A 268 -6.04 12.47 -5.25
CA TYR A 268 -4.74 13.00 -4.84
C TYR A 268 -4.47 12.71 -3.36
N THR A 269 -5.44 13.01 -2.48
CA THR A 269 -5.29 12.77 -1.04
C THR A 269 -5.00 11.30 -0.76
N GLN A 270 -5.68 10.37 -1.44
CA GLN A 270 -5.40 8.95 -1.26
C GLN A 270 -3.99 8.55 -1.72
N VAL A 271 -3.54 9.08 -2.86
CA VAL A 271 -2.17 8.82 -3.37
C VAL A 271 -1.11 9.35 -2.41
N GLU A 272 -1.32 10.56 -1.87
CA GLU A 272 -0.43 11.18 -0.90
C GLU A 272 -0.40 10.39 0.42
N GLU A 273 -1.56 9.96 0.94
CA GLU A 273 -1.66 9.14 2.14
C GLU A 273 -0.96 7.79 1.98
N ASN A 274 -1.16 7.12 0.84
CA ASN A 274 -0.48 5.87 0.52
C ASN A 274 1.05 6.05 0.49
N GLU A 275 1.52 7.14 -0.10
CA GLU A 275 2.95 7.41 -0.19
C GLU A 275 3.55 7.72 1.18
N ASN A 276 2.86 8.53 2.00
CA ASN A 276 3.26 8.79 3.37
C ASN A 276 3.33 7.50 4.21
N ALA A 277 2.33 6.62 4.09
CA ALA A 277 2.32 5.32 4.78
C ALA A 277 3.50 4.44 4.35
N ARG A 278 3.87 4.45 3.06
CA ARG A 278 5.03 3.72 2.53
C ARG A 278 6.34 4.27 3.14
N ILE A 279 6.50 5.59 3.17
CA ILE A 279 7.66 6.26 3.78
C ILE A 279 7.81 5.86 5.25
N GLU A 280 6.72 5.91 6.01
CA GLU A 280 6.71 5.54 7.43
C GLU A 280 7.10 4.08 7.64
N ALA A 281 6.57 3.16 6.83
CA ALA A 281 6.90 1.74 6.91
C ALA A 281 8.40 1.48 6.64
N VAL A 282 8.96 2.11 5.60
CA VAL A 282 10.39 1.98 5.26
C VAL A 282 11.27 2.59 6.35
N GLN A 283 10.86 3.72 6.94
CA GLN A 283 11.58 4.36 8.03
C GLN A 283 11.62 3.46 9.28
N GLN A 284 10.47 2.87 9.65
CA GLN A 284 10.38 1.92 10.75
C GLN A 284 11.27 0.68 10.52
N GLU A 285 11.27 0.12 9.31
CA GLU A 285 12.11 -1.04 8.98
C GLU A 285 13.61 -0.70 9.07
N LYS A 286 14.02 0.48 8.61
CA LYS A 286 15.41 0.96 8.73
C LYS A 286 15.81 1.11 10.20
N GLU A 287 14.94 1.67 11.04
CA GLU A 287 15.17 1.84 12.47
C GLU A 287 15.29 0.50 13.19
N GLU A 288 14.39 -0.45 12.91
CA GLU A 288 14.46 -1.80 13.44
C GLU A 288 15.75 -2.52 13.04
N THR A 289 16.14 -2.40 11.77
CA THR A 289 17.35 -3.01 11.24
C THR A 289 18.59 -2.44 11.93
N ALA A 290 18.67 -1.11 12.06
CA ALA A 290 19.77 -0.44 12.76
C ALA A 290 19.83 -0.86 14.25
N ALA A 291 18.68 -1.00 14.91
CA ALA A 291 18.61 -1.47 16.29
C ALA A 291 19.09 -2.93 16.44
N ARG A 292 18.70 -3.82 15.52
CA ARG A 292 19.15 -5.22 15.48
C ARG A 292 20.66 -5.32 15.27
N GLU A 293 21.21 -4.53 14.34
CA GLU A 293 22.66 -4.49 14.09
C GLU A 293 23.45 -3.99 15.31
N LYS A 294 22.96 -2.93 15.96
CA LYS A 294 23.59 -2.39 17.17
C LYS A 294 23.59 -3.42 18.30
N ALA A 295 22.45 -4.08 18.54
CA ALA A 295 22.35 -5.14 19.55
C ALA A 295 23.30 -6.32 19.25
N ALA A 296 23.44 -6.71 17.98
CA ALA A 296 24.37 -7.75 17.55
C ALA A 296 25.84 -7.35 17.81
N LYS A 297 26.22 -6.10 17.49
CA LYS A 297 27.56 -5.57 17.78
C LYS A 297 27.87 -5.56 19.27
N GLU A 298 26.95 -5.06 20.10
CA GLU A 298 27.11 -5.04 21.56
C GLU A 298 27.24 -6.46 22.16
N LYS A 299 26.47 -7.42 21.66
CA LYS A 299 26.57 -8.84 22.07
C LYS A 299 27.94 -9.41 21.71
N ALA A 300 28.41 -9.18 20.48
CA ALA A 300 29.70 -9.65 20.02
C ALA A 300 30.87 -9.06 20.83
N GLU A 301 30.80 -7.79 21.21
CA GLU A 301 31.79 -7.14 22.08
C GLU A 301 31.79 -7.73 23.50
N LYS A 302 30.60 -7.94 24.09
CA LYS A 302 30.47 -8.60 25.41
C LYS A 302 31.05 -10.01 25.39
N GLU A 303 30.79 -10.80 24.35
CA GLU A 303 31.34 -12.14 24.18
C GLU A 303 32.87 -12.12 24.01
N LYS A 304 33.41 -11.20 23.20
CA LYS A 304 34.88 -11.02 23.06
C LYS A 304 35.51 -10.66 24.40
N ALA A 305 34.93 -9.71 25.15
CA ALA A 305 35.42 -9.30 26.46
C ALA A 305 35.35 -10.45 27.48
N ALA A 306 34.29 -11.26 27.47
CA ALA A 306 34.14 -12.44 28.31
C ALA A 306 35.21 -13.50 27.99
N LYS A 307 35.42 -13.82 26.71
CA LYS A 307 36.47 -14.74 26.25
C LYS A 307 37.87 -14.25 26.67
N GLN A 308 38.14 -12.96 26.56
CA GLN A 308 39.42 -12.37 26.94
C GLN A 308 39.64 -12.43 28.47
N LYS A 309 38.62 -12.13 29.28
CA LYS A 309 38.66 -12.30 30.75
C LYS A 309 38.87 -13.76 31.15
N ALA A 310 38.19 -14.71 30.49
CA ALA A 310 38.35 -16.14 30.74
C ALA A 310 39.79 -16.61 30.44
N LYS A 311 40.36 -16.17 29.31
CA LYS A 311 41.75 -16.46 28.92
C LYS A 311 42.75 -15.89 29.93
N GLN A 312 42.57 -14.64 30.38
CA GLN A 312 43.41 -14.04 31.44
C GLN A 312 43.34 -14.82 32.76
N LYS A 313 42.13 -15.24 33.17
CA LYS A 313 41.93 -16.04 34.39
C LYS A 313 42.64 -17.40 34.28
N GLN A 314 42.52 -18.10 33.15
CA GLN A 314 43.23 -19.36 32.90
C GLN A 314 44.75 -19.18 32.93
N THR A 315 45.29 -18.14 32.30
CA THR A 315 46.74 -17.85 32.32
C THR A 315 47.24 -17.62 33.75
N LYS A 316 46.51 -16.82 34.55
CA LYS A 316 46.86 -16.56 35.94
C LYS A 316 46.83 -17.83 36.80
N GLN A 317 45.81 -18.68 36.63
CA GLN A 317 45.74 -19.98 37.30
C GLN A 317 46.90 -20.91 36.91
N ARG A 318 47.30 -20.93 35.63
CA ARG A 318 48.45 -21.70 35.16
C ARG A 318 49.76 -21.21 35.78
N GLN A 319 49.98 -19.89 35.86
CA GLN A 319 51.14 -19.31 36.54
C GLN A 319 51.18 -19.71 38.03
N ILE A 320 50.05 -19.60 38.74
CA ILE A 320 49.96 -20.02 40.15
C ILE A 320 50.31 -21.50 40.32
N ARG A 321 49.78 -22.39 39.45
CA ARG A 321 50.12 -23.81 39.49
C ARG A 321 51.61 -24.06 39.27
N ILE A 322 52.23 -23.37 38.31
CA ILE A 322 53.68 -23.48 38.05
C ILE A 322 54.47 -23.08 39.30
N VAL A 323 54.14 -21.96 39.94
CA VAL A 323 54.81 -21.50 41.17
C VAL A 323 54.66 -22.51 42.31
N LEU A 324 53.46 -23.06 42.53
CA LEU A 324 53.21 -24.08 43.56
C LEU A 324 54.02 -25.37 43.32
N VAL A 325 54.10 -25.84 42.07
CA VAL A 325 54.91 -27.02 41.71
C VAL A 325 56.40 -26.76 41.93
N SER A 326 56.89 -25.57 41.59
CA SER A 326 58.29 -25.17 41.83
C SER A 326 58.62 -25.08 43.33
N LEU A 327 57.71 -24.55 44.16
CA LEU A 327 57.88 -24.52 45.61
C LEU A 327 57.89 -25.93 46.21
N ALA A 328 56.97 -26.79 45.78
CA ALA A 328 56.90 -28.18 46.24
C ALA A 328 58.17 -28.96 45.89
N THR A 329 58.68 -28.82 44.67
CA THR A 329 59.95 -29.45 44.25
C THR A 329 61.14 -28.92 45.04
N MET A 330 61.20 -27.61 45.31
CA MET A 330 62.25 -27.03 46.16
C MET A 330 62.19 -27.58 47.60
N LEU A 331 60.99 -27.73 48.16
CA LEU A 331 60.78 -28.31 49.50
C LEU A 331 61.26 -29.77 49.54
N VAL A 332 60.92 -30.58 48.53
CA VAL A 332 61.38 -31.97 48.40
C VAL A 332 62.91 -32.03 48.34
N LEU A 333 63.54 -31.16 47.55
CA LEU A 333 65.01 -31.08 47.46
C LEU A 333 65.66 -30.69 48.80
N LEU A 334 65.05 -29.79 49.56
CA LEU A 334 65.50 -29.41 50.90
C LEU A 334 65.40 -30.57 51.89
N VAL A 335 64.28 -31.29 51.89
CA VAL A 335 64.09 -32.49 52.72
C VAL A 335 65.12 -33.57 52.38
N LEU A 336 65.36 -33.83 51.10
CA LEU A 336 66.39 -34.78 50.64
C LEU A 336 67.81 -34.35 51.06
N ARG A 337 68.12 -33.05 50.98
CA ARG A 337 69.39 -32.50 51.49
C ARG A 337 69.53 -32.67 53.00
N ALA A 338 68.48 -32.40 53.76
CA ALA A 338 68.47 -32.57 55.21
C ALA A 338 68.63 -34.05 55.61
N ALA A 339 67.96 -34.96 54.90
CA ALA A 339 68.10 -36.40 55.07
C ALA A 339 69.53 -36.89 54.77
N ARG A 340 70.16 -36.39 53.68
CA ARG A 340 71.58 -36.65 53.40
C ARG A 340 72.50 -36.14 54.51
N LYS A 341 72.30 -34.92 55.02
CA LYS A 341 73.08 -34.37 56.15
C LYS A 341 72.96 -35.22 57.42
N LYS A 342 71.76 -35.72 57.74
CA LYS A 342 71.55 -36.67 58.86
C LYS A 342 72.26 -38.00 58.64
N SER A 343 72.27 -38.54 57.42
CA SER A 343 73.02 -39.78 57.12
C SER A 343 74.54 -39.63 57.28
N VAL A 344 75.09 -38.44 57.02
CA VAL A 344 76.53 -38.13 57.19
C VAL A 344 76.91 -37.93 58.66
N HIS A 345 75.96 -37.55 59.53
CA HIS A 345 76.19 -37.44 60.99
C HIS A 345 75.99 -38.75 61.76
N HIS A 346 75.43 -39.80 61.14
CA HIS A 346 75.28 -41.11 61.79
C HIS A 346 76.40 -42.11 61.42
N SER A 347 77.37 -41.71 60.59
CA SER A 347 78.55 -42.52 60.24
C SER A 347 79.82 -42.16 61.04
N THR A 348 79.71 -41.36 62.09
CA THR A 348 80.83 -41.05 63.01
C THR A 348 80.48 -41.43 64.44
N GLU A 349 80.18 -42.70 64.69
CA GLU A 349 80.35 -43.31 66.00
C GLU A 349 80.15 -44.83 65.88
N TYR A 350 81.26 -45.57 65.72
CA TYR A 350 81.43 -46.86 66.41
C TYR A 350 82.90 -47.01 66.83
N PRO A 351 83.16 -47.53 68.04
CA PRO A 351 84.41 -47.33 68.75
C PRO A 351 85.42 -48.48 68.54
N ARG A 352 86.68 -48.15 68.79
CA ARG A 352 87.80 -49.09 68.93
C ARG A 352 87.43 -50.28 69.81
N LYS A 353 87.76 -51.49 69.34
CA LYS A 353 88.21 -52.59 70.21
C LYS A 353 89.50 -53.18 69.65
N LYS A 354 90.29 -53.61 70.62
CA LYS A 354 91.71 -54.00 70.63
C LYS A 354 92.10 -55.06 69.61
#